data_AF-A0AAD6UC06-F1
#
_entry.id   AF-A0AAD6UC06-F1
#
_cell.length_a   1.000
_cell.length_b   1.000
_cell.length_c   1.000
_cell.angle_alpha   90.00
_cell.angle_beta   90.00
_cell.angle_gamma   90.00
#
_symmetry.space_group_name_H-M   'P 1'
#
loop_
_entity.id
_entity.type
_entity.pdbx_description
1 polymer ?
#
loop_
_entity_poly.entity_id
_entity_poly.type
_entity_poly.pdbx_seq_one_letter_code
_entity_poly.pdbx_strand_id
1 'polypeptide(L)'
;MASQDELTATVFGAVQSLSHTRKATLLLDTALALIKAGQYGTDVENYMEVYLRTPDLPRNDVVKALLARGNARKAGGEDLIAKAEQDFRAVLKLDPSNREIQQHLRREKVIRFAHDPASQRAPVEVWERIAGFIPRYHLRTWLFVSAFHRDIAVRLIFHTLDLYFGDDQEALNRGLDVFDRVKADPVFASRVKSLRLHWAYEEGDMLDLMVRIFRSTLPEFRALRDFEWIGYPEMRAEMVQTVLATHPHLHGLGLIGWHFDAVGVSAFRNLRKFTLRAEDDDGFADMGEVRTVLDQNACTLRHLVLGAYLARHHSWDSAFQSVTIKNLTHLDLVDTRISHVVLARIAHAHSLQSLTLHGTFEEPVAAGVVFNSDHILDGEHTFLPQLEAFRFVLVGHDDQAGLYRAVTQFLRHRKLLRRLDLGNCPWELVLDVLPDLAALRVFGVRIANLTAQAAAALVRAIPPAISALHLSTLVSDRPLNEYAKLFTAFPALAFLHLQNTSMHRPKPNLMSEKDLLVQTDLWAASARSVATALPALDFLGWHGEHYVVVRTTDASVELKELPCRRHLDCGKGVDLGGEDAAWLERKDVPMDYELPVES
;
A
#
# COMPACT_ATOMS: atom_id res chain seq x y z
N MET A 1 40.08 68.38 27.30
CA MET A 1 38.72 67.99 27.73
C MET A 1 37.76 68.82 26.89
N ALA A 2 37.07 68.20 25.93
CA ALA A 2 36.04 68.89 25.15
C ALA A 2 34.83 69.15 26.05
N SER A 3 34.28 70.36 26.03
CA SER A 3 33.05 70.70 26.74
C SER A 3 31.91 69.86 26.17
N GLN A 4 31.34 68.98 27.01
CA GLN A 4 30.16 68.19 26.67
C GLN A 4 29.02 69.15 26.31
N ASP A 5 28.34 68.94 25.17
CA ASP A 5 27.25 69.84 24.77
C ASP A 5 26.09 69.77 25.77
N GLU A 6 25.33 70.87 25.85
CA GLU A 6 24.24 71.06 26.81
C GLU A 6 23.16 69.97 26.67
N LEU A 7 22.94 69.47 25.45
CA LEU A 7 21.99 68.42 25.15
C LEU A 7 22.41 67.08 25.76
N THR A 8 23.67 66.69 25.58
CA THR A 8 24.24 65.44 26.09
C THR A 8 24.26 65.45 27.62
N ALA A 9 24.61 66.59 28.24
CA ALA A 9 24.55 66.75 29.69
C ALA A 9 23.11 66.59 30.22
N THR A 10 22.14 67.20 29.54
CA THR A 10 20.71 67.10 29.89
C THR A 10 20.18 65.68 29.72
N VAL A 11 20.51 65.00 28.61
CA VAL A 11 20.12 63.60 28.36
C VAL A 11 20.73 62.68 29.41
N PHE A 12 21.99 62.87 29.77
CA PHE A 12 22.64 62.05 30.80
C PHE A 12 21.99 62.24 32.18
N GLY A 13 21.68 63.48 32.56
CA GLY A 13 20.92 63.77 33.79
C GLY A 13 19.51 63.16 33.79
N ALA A 14 18.81 63.21 32.65
CA ALA A 14 17.51 62.57 32.48
C ALA A 14 17.59 61.04 32.59
N VAL A 15 18.58 60.39 31.98
CA VAL A 15 18.77 58.93 32.08
C VAL A 15 19.18 58.53 33.49
N GLN A 16 20.00 59.32 34.19
CA GLN A 16 20.41 59.03 35.57
C GLN A 16 19.22 59.00 36.53
N SER A 17 18.22 59.88 36.34
CA SER A 17 17.01 59.94 37.18
C SER A 17 15.99 58.82 36.94
N LEU A 18 16.17 58.00 35.89
CA LEU A 18 15.31 56.84 35.62
C LEU A 18 15.51 55.70 36.64
N SER A 19 14.43 54.98 36.94
CA SER A 19 14.48 53.73 37.71
C SER A 19 15.23 52.62 36.96
N HIS A 20 15.70 51.60 37.67
CA HIS A 20 16.43 50.47 37.09
C HIS A 20 15.63 49.77 35.99
N THR A 21 14.32 49.55 36.20
CA THR A 21 13.43 48.94 35.20
C THR A 21 13.29 49.80 33.94
N ARG A 22 13.22 51.14 34.07
CA ARG A 22 13.14 52.05 32.93
C ARG A 22 14.46 52.15 32.16
N LYS A 23 15.60 52.10 32.87
CA LYS A 23 16.93 52.00 32.25
C LYS A 23 17.09 50.71 31.46
N ALA A 24 16.63 49.58 32.01
CA ALA A 24 16.63 48.30 31.31
C ALA A 24 15.72 48.33 30.07
N THR A 25 14.51 48.89 30.17
CA THR A 25 13.59 49.03 29.04
C THR A 25 14.21 49.88 27.93
N LEU A 26 14.81 51.02 28.29
CA LEU A 26 15.53 51.88 27.35
C LEU A 26 16.68 51.14 26.64
N LEU A 27 17.46 50.34 27.37
CA LEU A 27 18.52 49.51 26.79
C LEU A 27 17.99 48.47 25.80
N LEU A 28 16.90 47.76 26.15
CA LEU A 28 16.29 46.77 25.26
C LEU A 28 15.74 47.42 23.99
N ASP A 29 14.98 48.51 24.11
CA ASP A 29 14.39 49.21 22.96
C ASP A 29 15.48 49.78 22.04
N THR A 30 16.54 50.34 22.61
CA THR A 30 17.70 50.84 21.86
C THR A 30 18.39 49.68 21.11
N ALA A 31 18.62 48.56 21.79
CA ALA A 31 19.28 47.41 21.17
C ALA A 31 18.42 46.78 20.06
N LEU A 32 17.10 46.68 20.23
CA LEU A 32 16.17 46.21 19.21
C LEU A 32 16.11 47.16 18.00
N ALA A 33 16.11 48.48 18.24
CA ALA A 33 16.13 49.47 17.18
C ALA A 33 17.42 49.37 16.34
N LEU A 34 18.58 49.21 16.99
CA LEU A 34 19.87 49.05 16.31
C LEU A 34 19.95 47.74 15.52
N ILE A 35 19.42 46.62 16.06
CA ILE A 35 19.31 45.36 15.31
C ILE A 35 18.43 45.54 14.07
N LYS A 36 17.27 46.19 14.21
CA LYS A 36 16.35 46.44 13.10
C LYS A 36 16.96 47.35 12.03
N ALA A 37 17.84 48.27 12.43
CA ALA A 37 18.60 49.12 11.53
C ALA A 37 19.83 48.43 10.90
N GLY A 38 20.09 47.16 11.21
CA GLY A 38 21.26 46.42 10.72
C GLY A 38 22.58 46.82 11.37
N GLN A 39 22.54 47.56 12.49
CA GLN A 39 23.72 48.07 13.21
C GLN A 39 24.11 47.15 14.37
N TYR A 40 23.95 45.84 14.20
CA TYR A 40 24.36 44.88 15.21
C TYR A 40 25.89 44.78 15.28
N GLY A 41 26.46 44.99 16.47
CA GLY A 41 27.89 45.01 16.71
C GLY A 41 28.23 44.84 18.20
N THR A 42 29.48 45.10 18.57
CA THR A 42 29.99 44.93 19.95
C THR A 42 29.20 45.72 20.97
N ASP A 43 28.75 46.93 20.61
CA ASP A 43 28.02 47.81 21.53
C ASP A 43 26.61 47.29 21.82
N VAL A 44 25.89 46.85 20.78
CA VAL A 44 24.56 46.23 20.92
C VAL A 44 24.64 44.92 21.71
N GLU A 45 25.70 44.16 21.49
CA GLU A 45 25.94 42.92 22.23
C GLU A 45 26.17 43.19 23.71
N ASN A 46 26.91 44.24 24.04
CA ASN A 46 27.13 44.68 25.40
C ASN A 46 25.83 45.20 26.04
N TYR A 47 24.99 45.93 25.29
CA TYR A 47 23.67 46.38 25.76
C TYR A 47 22.77 45.19 26.11
N MET A 48 22.71 44.17 25.24
CA MET A 48 21.92 42.96 25.48
C MET A 48 22.48 42.12 26.64
N GLU A 49 23.80 42.08 26.82
CA GLU A 49 24.44 41.39 27.96
C GLU A 49 24.12 42.08 29.30
N VAL A 50 24.23 43.41 29.36
CA VAL A 50 23.87 44.20 30.54
C VAL A 50 22.36 44.08 30.83
N TYR A 51 21.52 44.14 29.81
CA TYR A 51 20.08 43.92 29.95
C TYR A 51 19.80 42.54 30.57
N LEU A 52 20.30 41.45 29.97
CA LEU A 52 20.03 40.08 30.43
C LEU A 52 20.61 39.76 31.82
N ARG A 53 21.59 40.53 32.31
CA ARG A 53 22.12 40.42 33.68
C ARG A 53 21.34 41.22 34.72
N THR A 54 20.42 42.08 34.29
CA THR A 54 19.61 42.90 35.21
C THR A 54 18.59 41.99 35.92
N PRO A 55 18.50 42.02 37.26
CA PRO A 55 17.53 41.21 37.99
C PRO A 55 16.09 41.70 37.77
N ASP A 56 15.12 40.82 38.06
CA ASP A 56 13.67 41.13 38.10
C ASP A 56 13.07 41.63 36.77
N LEU A 57 13.60 41.16 35.64
CA LEU A 57 13.04 41.46 34.32
C LEU A 57 11.77 40.67 34.00
N PRO A 58 10.81 41.24 33.26
CA PRO A 58 9.65 40.50 32.76
C PRO A 58 10.07 39.33 31.87
N ARG A 59 9.51 38.14 32.11
CA ARG A 59 9.83 36.91 31.35
C ARG A 59 9.65 37.06 29.84
N ASN A 60 8.63 37.80 29.42
CA ASN A 60 8.36 38.06 28.00
C ASN A 60 9.47 38.88 27.34
N ASP A 61 10.03 39.86 28.05
CA ASP A 61 11.09 40.72 27.52
C ASP A 61 12.42 39.98 27.46
N VAL A 62 12.70 39.08 28.42
CA VAL A 62 13.86 38.18 28.37
C VAL A 62 13.79 37.26 27.14
N VAL A 63 12.63 36.65 26.87
CA VAL A 63 12.43 35.81 25.68
C VAL A 63 12.62 36.62 24.40
N LYS A 64 12.05 37.83 24.34
CA LYS A 64 12.19 38.74 23.20
C LYS A 64 13.65 39.14 22.97
N ALA A 65 14.38 39.49 24.02
CA ALA A 65 15.79 39.86 23.96
C ALA A 65 16.67 38.69 23.48
N LEU A 66 16.45 37.48 24.00
CA LEU A 66 17.18 36.27 23.60
C LEU A 66 16.93 35.90 22.13
N LEU A 67 15.66 35.94 21.68
CA LEU A 67 15.32 35.69 20.29
C LEU A 67 15.95 36.73 19.35
N ALA A 68 15.84 38.02 19.69
CA ALA A 68 16.42 39.09 18.89
C ALA A 68 17.95 38.98 18.81
N ARG A 69 18.63 38.72 19.94
CA ARG A 69 20.08 38.52 20.00
C ARG A 69 20.50 37.27 19.22
N GLY A 70 19.78 36.16 19.35
CA GLY A 70 20.04 34.92 18.62
C GLY A 70 19.93 35.11 17.10
N ASN A 71 18.86 35.77 16.65
CA ASN A 71 18.65 36.07 15.23
C ASN A 71 19.71 37.04 14.68
N ALA A 72 20.07 38.08 15.44
CA ALA A 72 21.09 39.04 15.04
C ALA A 72 22.49 38.41 14.92
N ARG A 73 22.87 37.53 15.87
CA ARG A 73 24.11 36.74 15.80
C ARG A 73 24.13 35.82 14.58
N LYS A 74 23.01 35.17 14.29
CA LYS A 74 22.87 34.30 13.11
C LYS A 74 23.10 35.10 11.83
N ALA A 75 22.41 36.23 11.67
CA ALA A 75 22.56 37.11 10.50
C ALA A 75 23.99 37.65 10.36
N GLY A 76 24.59 38.13 11.46
CA GLY A 76 25.99 38.59 11.44
C GLY A 76 26.99 37.47 11.12
N GLY A 77 26.71 36.24 11.55
CA GLY A 77 27.49 35.05 11.18
C GLY A 77 27.38 34.72 9.69
N GLU A 78 26.18 34.79 9.13
CA GLU A 78 25.94 34.60 7.68
C GLU A 78 26.68 35.65 6.84
N ASP A 79 26.68 36.93 7.26
CA ASP A 79 27.42 37.99 6.59
C ASP A 79 28.94 37.79 6.64
N LEU A 80 29.48 37.32 7.77
CA LEU A 80 30.90 36.99 7.91
C LEU A 80 31.30 35.81 7.04
N ILE A 81 30.45 34.78 6.95
CA ILE A 81 30.66 33.64 6.05
C ILE A 81 30.66 34.14 4.59
N ALA A 82 29.70 34.99 4.22
CA ALA A 82 29.64 35.55 2.87
C ALA A 82 30.88 36.38 2.51
N LYS A 83 31.42 37.15 3.46
CA LYS A 83 32.70 37.89 3.28
C LYS A 83 33.88 36.93 3.17
N ALA A 84 33.97 35.91 4.02
CA ALA A 84 35.01 34.89 3.92
C ALA A 84 34.97 34.17 2.56
N GLU A 85 33.78 33.87 2.03
CA GLU A 85 33.64 33.33 0.66
C GLU A 85 34.14 34.31 -0.41
N GLN A 86 33.87 35.60 -0.27
CA GLN A 86 34.39 36.62 -1.19
C GLN A 86 35.92 36.67 -1.14
N ASP A 87 36.51 36.59 0.05
CA ASP A 87 37.95 36.55 0.24
C ASP A 87 38.56 35.28 -0.38
N PHE A 88 37.97 34.10 -0.17
CA PHE A 88 38.41 32.86 -0.82
C PHE A 88 38.32 32.93 -2.35
N ARG A 89 37.26 33.53 -2.90
CA ARG A 89 37.13 33.77 -4.34
C ARG A 89 38.16 34.79 -4.84
N ALA A 90 38.47 35.81 -4.06
CA ALA A 90 39.49 36.81 -4.40
C ALA A 90 40.88 36.17 -4.45
N VAL A 91 41.22 35.32 -3.49
CA VAL A 91 42.50 34.59 -3.51
C VAL A 91 42.58 33.62 -4.68
N LEU A 92 41.50 32.92 -5.05
CA LEU A 92 41.49 32.08 -6.26
C LEU A 92 41.70 32.85 -7.57
N LYS A 93 41.26 34.12 -7.64
CA LYS A 93 41.54 34.98 -8.80
C LYS A 93 43.03 35.34 -8.88
N LEU A 94 43.70 35.46 -7.74
CA LEU A 94 45.12 35.81 -7.65
C LEU A 94 46.04 34.59 -7.84
N ASP A 95 45.68 33.45 -7.26
CA ASP A 95 46.38 32.17 -7.41
C ASP A 95 45.37 31.02 -7.65
N PRO A 96 45.07 30.72 -8.93
CA PRO A 96 44.19 29.62 -9.28
C PRO A 96 44.71 28.24 -8.87
N SER A 97 45.99 28.09 -8.55
CA SER A 97 46.63 26.80 -8.24
C SER A 97 46.68 26.48 -6.73
N ASN A 98 46.18 27.39 -5.89
CA ASN A 98 46.20 27.23 -4.43
C ASN A 98 45.37 26.02 -3.97
N ARG A 99 46.07 24.92 -3.63
CA ARG A 99 45.47 23.63 -3.27
C ARG A 99 44.65 23.68 -1.98
N GLU A 100 45.00 24.58 -1.05
CA GLU A 100 44.33 24.70 0.25
C GLU A 100 42.93 25.30 0.10
N ILE A 101 42.79 26.35 -0.70
CA ILE A 101 41.48 26.97 -0.99
C ILE A 101 40.62 26.09 -1.90
N GLN A 102 41.24 25.42 -2.86
CA GLN A 102 40.54 24.42 -3.68
C GLN A 102 39.98 23.27 -2.83
N GLN A 103 40.69 22.83 -1.77
CA GLN A 103 40.17 21.84 -0.84
C GLN A 103 39.03 22.39 0.03
N HIS A 104 39.11 23.64 0.49
CA HIS A 104 38.04 24.28 1.26
C HIS A 104 36.75 24.45 0.45
N LEU A 105 36.82 24.96 -0.79
CA LEU A 105 35.64 25.11 -1.66
C LEU A 105 35.12 23.78 -2.20
N ARG A 106 35.99 22.76 -2.35
CA ARG A 106 35.54 21.40 -2.66
C ARG A 106 34.77 20.80 -1.49
N ARG A 107 35.19 21.01 -0.24
CA ARG A 107 34.45 20.53 0.96
C ARG A 107 33.02 21.08 1.04
N GLU A 108 32.76 22.32 0.63
CA GLU A 108 31.38 22.84 0.55
C GLU A 108 30.56 22.25 -0.60
N LYS A 109 31.21 21.78 -1.67
CA LYS A 109 30.56 21.05 -2.77
C LYS A 109 30.46 19.54 -2.54
N VAL A 110 31.18 18.99 -1.56
CA VAL A 110 31.00 17.60 -1.10
C VAL A 110 29.76 17.58 -0.22
N ILE A 111 28.60 17.40 -0.86
CA ILE A 111 27.37 16.84 -0.28
C ILE A 111 27.07 17.43 1.13
N ARG A 112 26.42 18.60 1.19
CA ARG A 112 25.82 19.16 2.43
C ARG A 112 25.05 18.11 3.25
N PHE A 113 24.53 17.08 2.59
CA PHE A 113 23.73 15.99 3.16
C PHE A 113 24.46 15.01 4.09
N ALA A 114 25.79 15.02 4.23
CA ALA A 114 26.46 14.04 5.10
C ALA A 114 26.09 14.23 6.59
N HIS A 115 25.90 15.48 7.01
CA HIS A 115 25.59 15.84 8.40
C HIS A 115 24.13 16.23 8.62
N ASP A 116 23.38 16.52 7.55
CA ASP A 116 21.94 16.80 7.65
C ASP A 116 21.17 15.53 8.09
N PRO A 117 20.04 15.67 8.80
CA PRO A 117 19.14 14.55 9.09
C PRO A 117 18.73 13.83 7.80
N ALA A 118 18.53 12.50 7.84
CA ALA A 118 18.17 11.70 6.66
C ALA A 118 17.02 12.31 5.84
N SER A 119 16.00 12.84 6.51
CA SER A 119 14.84 13.51 5.90
C SER A 119 15.17 14.72 5.03
N GLN A 120 16.34 15.34 5.20
CA GLN A 120 16.81 16.50 4.43
C GLN A 120 17.80 16.11 3.33
N ARG A 121 18.22 14.84 3.26
CA ARG A 121 19.21 14.34 2.29
C ARG A 121 18.64 14.07 0.91
N ALA A 122 17.32 13.97 0.81
CA ALA A 122 16.62 13.72 -0.44
C ALA A 122 15.31 14.53 -0.48
N PRO A 123 14.84 14.90 -1.69
CA PRO A 123 13.53 15.52 -1.86
C PRO A 123 12.38 14.68 -1.30
N VAL A 124 11.28 15.32 -0.93
CA VAL A 124 10.11 14.66 -0.33
C VAL A 124 9.52 13.59 -1.26
N GLU A 125 9.58 13.81 -2.57
CA GLU A 125 9.09 12.90 -3.61
C GLU A 125 9.85 11.56 -3.59
N VAL A 126 11.14 11.60 -3.28
CA VAL A 126 11.97 10.40 -3.13
C VAL A 126 11.57 9.64 -1.87
N TRP A 127 11.32 10.35 -0.77
CA TRP A 127 10.85 9.73 0.47
C TRP A 127 9.44 9.16 0.35
N GLU A 128 8.55 9.81 -0.39
CA GLU A 128 7.22 9.27 -0.74
C GLU A 128 7.34 8.00 -1.58
N ARG A 129 8.26 7.99 -2.57
CA ARG A 129 8.55 6.80 -3.37
C ARG A 129 9.05 5.66 -2.49
N ILE A 130 9.98 5.91 -1.57
CA ILE A 130 10.49 4.92 -0.61
C ILE A 130 9.35 4.41 0.26
N ALA A 131 8.54 5.29 0.82
CA ALA A 131 7.41 4.93 1.67
C ALA A 131 6.37 4.07 0.93
N GLY A 132 6.19 4.27 -0.38
CA GLY A 132 5.34 3.43 -1.23
C GLY A 132 5.84 1.98 -1.41
N PHE A 133 7.10 1.69 -1.09
CA PHE A 133 7.62 0.31 -1.03
C PHE A 133 7.61 -0.28 0.38
N ILE A 134 7.24 0.52 1.40
CA ILE A 134 7.16 0.05 2.78
C ILE A 134 5.72 -0.43 3.02
N PRO A 135 5.53 -1.67 3.50
CA PRO A 135 4.20 -2.13 3.86
C PRO A 135 3.51 -1.23 4.86
N ARG A 136 2.21 -0.96 4.68
CA ARG A 136 1.49 0.02 5.55
C ARG A 136 1.62 -0.29 7.03
N TYR A 137 1.68 -1.57 7.39
CA TYR A 137 1.90 -1.98 8.78
C TYR A 137 3.18 -1.36 9.35
N HIS A 138 4.32 -1.52 8.65
CA HIS A 138 5.60 -0.95 9.07
C HIS A 138 5.62 0.57 8.91
N LEU A 139 4.94 1.10 7.89
CA LEU A 139 4.83 2.54 7.66
C LEU A 139 4.16 3.28 8.83
N ARG A 140 3.31 2.62 9.64
CA ARG A 140 2.74 3.22 10.86
C ARG A 140 3.81 3.70 11.85
N THR A 141 4.98 3.06 11.88
CA THR A 141 6.08 3.49 12.76
C THR A 141 6.55 4.91 12.43
N TRP A 142 6.47 5.32 11.17
CA TRP A 142 6.86 6.66 10.71
C TRP A 142 6.01 7.79 11.31
N LEU A 143 4.80 7.47 11.78
CA LEU A 143 3.94 8.43 12.49
C LEU A 143 4.61 8.99 13.76
N PHE A 144 5.53 8.22 14.34
CA PHE A 144 6.20 8.54 15.60
C PHE A 144 7.66 8.97 15.43
N VAL A 145 8.23 8.90 14.22
CA VAL A 145 9.64 9.24 13.96
C VAL A 145 9.86 10.75 13.96
N SER A 146 9.07 11.50 13.18
CA SER A 146 9.17 12.97 13.08
C SER A 146 7.94 13.53 12.36
N ALA A 147 7.75 14.85 12.39
CA ALA A 147 6.69 15.50 11.62
C ALA A 147 6.78 15.21 10.11
N PHE A 148 7.99 15.27 9.52
CA PHE A 148 8.22 15.00 8.10
C PHE A 148 7.77 13.58 7.69
N HIS A 149 8.23 12.57 8.42
CA HIS A 149 7.88 11.17 8.14
C HIS A 149 6.39 10.90 8.39
N ARG A 150 5.81 11.51 9.43
CA ARG A 150 4.38 11.43 9.72
C ARG A 150 3.55 12.01 8.57
N ASP A 151 3.93 13.16 8.01
CA ASP A 151 3.18 13.78 6.91
C ASP A 151 3.18 12.94 5.63
N ILE A 152 4.26 12.19 5.37
CA ILE A 152 4.31 11.19 4.29
C ILE A 152 3.43 9.99 4.64
N ALA A 153 3.64 9.40 5.81
CA ALA A 153 2.94 8.17 6.23
C ALA A 153 1.43 8.35 6.28
N VAL A 154 0.93 9.47 6.82
CA VAL A 154 -0.51 9.76 6.89
C VAL A 154 -1.15 9.85 5.49
N ARG A 155 -0.43 10.35 4.48
CA ARG A 155 -0.96 10.43 3.10
C ARG A 155 -1.09 9.04 2.45
N LEU A 156 -0.22 8.10 2.78
CA LEU A 156 -0.23 6.75 2.22
C LEU A 156 -1.14 5.81 3.01
N ILE A 157 -1.08 5.85 4.35
CA ILE A 157 -1.86 4.98 5.23
C ILE A 157 -3.37 5.22 5.05
N PHE A 158 -3.79 6.49 4.95
CA PHE A 158 -5.20 6.87 4.82
C PHE A 158 -5.63 7.08 3.36
N HIS A 159 -4.81 6.70 2.39
CA HIS A 159 -5.17 6.76 0.98
C HIS A 159 -6.38 5.85 0.67
N THR A 160 -6.35 4.63 1.21
CA THR A 160 -7.44 3.65 1.16
C THR A 160 -7.97 3.43 2.57
N LEU A 161 -9.27 3.54 2.74
CA LEU A 161 -9.97 3.25 3.99
C LEU A 161 -10.89 2.04 3.82
N ASP A 162 -10.72 1.06 4.69
CA ASP A 162 -11.63 -0.07 4.85
C ASP A 162 -12.43 0.14 6.15
N LEU A 163 -13.75 0.31 6.04
CA LEU A 163 -14.65 0.50 7.18
C LEU A 163 -15.60 -0.68 7.29
N TYR A 164 -15.75 -1.21 8.50
CA TYR A 164 -16.55 -2.39 8.79
C TYR A 164 -17.74 -2.04 9.67
N PHE A 165 -18.93 -2.39 9.19
CA PHE A 165 -20.21 -2.12 9.84
C PHE A 165 -20.99 -3.43 10.01
N GLY A 166 -21.48 -3.70 11.22
CA GLY A 166 -22.25 -4.92 11.55
C GLY A 166 -21.45 -6.07 12.15
N ASP A 167 -20.14 -5.87 12.35
CA ASP A 167 -19.23 -6.91 12.84
C ASP A 167 -19.08 -6.91 14.38
N ASP A 168 -18.50 -5.84 14.91
CA ASP A 168 -18.38 -5.60 16.34
C ASP A 168 -18.57 -4.11 16.65
N GLN A 169 -18.86 -3.80 17.92
CA GLN A 169 -19.12 -2.42 18.35
C GLN A 169 -17.90 -1.51 18.18
N GLU A 170 -16.68 -2.06 18.23
CA GLU A 170 -15.43 -1.28 18.09
C GLU A 170 -15.21 -0.83 16.65
N ALA A 171 -15.47 -1.69 15.68
CA ALA A 171 -15.43 -1.41 14.25
C ALA A 171 -16.48 -0.34 13.89
N LEU A 172 -17.70 -0.46 14.42
CA LEU A 172 -18.75 0.54 14.25
C LEU A 172 -18.30 1.91 14.77
N ASN A 173 -17.83 1.97 16.02
CA ASN A 173 -17.38 3.22 16.64
C ASN A 173 -16.22 3.85 15.85
N ARG A 174 -15.23 3.05 15.41
CA ARG A 174 -14.13 3.52 14.57
C ARG A 174 -14.62 4.06 13.22
N GLY A 175 -15.60 3.41 12.60
CA GLY A 175 -16.20 3.88 11.34
C GLY A 175 -16.90 5.23 11.50
N LEU A 176 -17.64 5.40 12.59
CA LEU A 176 -18.30 6.67 12.94
C LEU A 176 -17.28 7.77 13.25
N ASP A 177 -16.23 7.48 14.02
CA ASP A 177 -15.14 8.42 14.30
C ASP A 177 -14.46 8.90 13.01
N VAL A 178 -14.27 8.00 12.03
CA VAL A 178 -13.74 8.35 10.71
C VAL A 178 -14.71 9.25 9.96
N PHE A 179 -16.00 8.96 9.98
CA PHE A 179 -17.01 9.81 9.33
C PHE A 179 -17.07 11.21 9.95
N ASP A 180 -17.05 11.32 11.27
CA ASP A 180 -17.01 12.60 11.96
C ASP A 180 -15.71 13.36 11.66
N ARG A 181 -14.58 12.65 11.62
CA ARG A 181 -13.30 13.25 11.25
C ARG A 181 -13.29 13.78 9.82
N VAL A 182 -13.87 13.06 8.86
CA VAL A 182 -13.95 13.52 7.46
C VAL A 182 -14.79 14.78 7.34
N LYS A 183 -15.88 14.88 8.10
CA LYS A 183 -16.70 16.10 8.17
C LYS A 183 -15.95 17.28 8.82
N ALA A 184 -15.17 17.01 9.87
CA ALA A 184 -14.48 18.04 10.64
C ALA A 184 -13.14 18.50 10.04
N ASP A 185 -12.43 17.65 9.31
CA ASP A 185 -11.07 17.88 8.80
C ASP A 185 -11.01 17.68 7.27
N PRO A 186 -11.16 18.76 6.48
CA PRO A 186 -11.05 18.71 5.02
C PRO A 186 -9.69 18.24 4.53
N VAL A 187 -8.61 18.44 5.30
CA VAL A 187 -7.27 17.98 4.93
C VAL A 187 -7.22 16.46 5.04
N PHE A 188 -7.75 15.88 6.12
CA PHE A 188 -7.91 14.43 6.23
C PHE A 188 -8.81 13.88 5.13
N ALA A 189 -9.98 14.47 4.91
CA ALA A 189 -10.91 14.06 3.85
C ALA A 189 -10.25 14.06 2.46
N SER A 190 -9.40 15.05 2.18
CA SER A 190 -8.68 15.15 0.90
C SER A 190 -7.64 14.04 0.67
N ARG A 191 -7.20 13.35 1.73
CA ARG A 191 -6.22 12.25 1.67
C ARG A 191 -6.87 10.93 1.28
N VAL A 192 -8.15 10.74 1.61
CA VAL A 192 -8.90 9.52 1.29
C VAL A 192 -9.25 9.54 -0.20
N LYS A 193 -8.68 8.59 -0.95
CA LYS A 193 -8.92 8.42 -2.40
C LYS A 193 -9.70 7.17 -2.72
N SER A 194 -9.60 6.16 -1.86
CA SER A 194 -10.33 4.90 -1.99
C SER A 194 -11.09 4.62 -0.69
N LEU A 195 -12.38 4.32 -0.80
CA LEU A 195 -13.24 3.97 0.31
C LEU A 195 -13.90 2.62 0.04
N ARG A 196 -13.74 1.67 0.97
CA ARG A 196 -14.30 0.33 0.94
C ARG A 196 -15.17 0.15 2.17
N LEU A 197 -16.46 -0.12 1.94
CA LEU A 197 -17.44 -0.27 3.00
C LEU A 197 -17.89 -1.72 3.07
N HIS A 198 -17.66 -2.34 4.22
CA HIS A 198 -18.12 -3.68 4.52
C HIS A 198 -19.36 -3.60 5.38
N TRP A 199 -20.47 -4.14 4.88
CA TRP A 199 -21.78 -4.15 5.50
C TRP A 199 -22.18 -5.56 5.90
N ALA A 200 -22.69 -5.70 7.12
CA ALA A 200 -23.22 -6.94 7.66
C ALA A 200 -24.52 -6.70 8.46
N TYR A 201 -25.24 -5.61 8.18
CA TYR A 201 -26.55 -5.34 8.79
C TYR A 201 -27.64 -5.81 7.85
N GLU A 202 -28.37 -6.87 8.19
CA GLU A 202 -29.42 -7.39 7.32
C GLU A 202 -30.61 -6.42 7.24
N GLU A 203 -31.16 -5.99 8.38
CA GLU A 203 -32.33 -5.10 8.45
C GLU A 203 -32.38 -4.26 9.74
N GLY A 204 -33.26 -3.25 9.77
CA GLY A 204 -33.68 -2.53 10.98
C GLY A 204 -33.17 -1.09 11.14
N ASP A 205 -33.57 -0.44 12.24
CA ASP A 205 -33.32 0.99 12.52
C ASP A 205 -31.83 1.38 12.45
N MET A 206 -30.94 0.45 12.79
CA MET A 206 -29.50 0.69 12.74
C MET A 206 -28.99 0.81 11.30
N LEU A 207 -29.48 -0.02 10.39
CA LEU A 207 -29.16 0.07 8.97
C LEU A 207 -29.63 1.41 8.40
N ASP A 208 -30.88 1.80 8.69
CA ASP A 208 -31.44 3.08 8.23
C ASP A 208 -30.65 4.28 8.78
N LEU A 209 -30.28 4.23 10.06
CA LEU A 209 -29.42 5.22 10.68
C LEU A 209 -28.06 5.31 9.96
N MET A 210 -27.41 4.17 9.73
CA MET A 210 -26.09 4.12 9.10
C MET A 210 -26.13 4.57 7.64
N VAL A 211 -27.15 4.17 6.89
CA VAL A 211 -27.39 4.63 5.52
C VAL A 211 -27.59 6.14 5.50
N ARG A 212 -28.38 6.70 6.43
CA ARG A 212 -28.57 8.16 6.54
C ARG A 212 -27.26 8.89 6.88
N ILE A 213 -26.51 8.37 7.85
CA ILE A 213 -25.19 8.93 8.22
C ILE A 213 -24.28 8.89 6.99
N PHE A 214 -24.17 7.75 6.32
CA PHE A 214 -23.33 7.60 5.14
C PHE A 214 -23.70 8.59 4.04
N ARG A 215 -24.99 8.73 3.68
CA ARG A 215 -25.43 9.71 2.68
C ARG A 215 -25.05 11.14 3.04
N SER A 216 -25.11 11.50 4.33
CA SER A 216 -24.70 12.82 4.81
C SER A 216 -23.17 13.03 4.80
N THR A 217 -22.39 11.96 4.94
CA THR A 217 -20.92 12.01 5.02
C THR A 217 -20.28 11.89 3.64
N LEU A 218 -20.86 11.11 2.73
CA LEU A 218 -20.29 10.79 1.43
C LEU A 218 -19.79 12.04 0.66
N PRO A 219 -20.56 13.15 0.53
CA PRO A 219 -20.10 14.35 -0.19
C PRO A 219 -18.79 14.96 0.35
N GLU A 220 -18.46 14.72 1.62
CA GLU A 220 -17.24 15.26 2.23
C GLU A 220 -15.98 14.50 1.82
N PHE A 221 -16.08 13.30 1.27
CA PHE A 221 -14.97 12.58 0.64
C PHE A 221 -14.63 13.17 -0.75
N ARG A 222 -14.46 14.49 -0.86
CA ARG A 222 -14.30 15.25 -2.12
C ARG A 222 -13.18 14.77 -3.06
N ALA A 223 -12.26 14.01 -2.49
CA ALA A 223 -11.07 13.47 -3.12
C ALA A 223 -11.24 12.03 -3.61
N LEU A 224 -12.40 11.40 -3.36
CA LEU A 224 -12.69 10.00 -3.64
C LEU A 224 -12.63 9.72 -5.15
N ARG A 225 -11.95 8.62 -5.48
CA ARG A 225 -11.74 8.13 -6.84
C ARG A 225 -12.21 6.69 -6.97
N ASP A 226 -12.10 5.90 -5.92
CA ASP A 226 -12.44 4.48 -5.92
C ASP A 226 -13.41 4.19 -4.77
N PHE A 227 -14.54 3.58 -5.08
CA PHE A 227 -15.57 3.23 -4.11
C PHE A 227 -15.95 1.76 -4.22
N GLU A 228 -15.93 1.02 -3.11
CA GLU A 228 -16.37 -0.36 -3.07
C GLU A 228 -17.43 -0.57 -1.98
N TRP A 229 -18.54 -1.19 -2.36
CA TRP A 229 -19.62 -1.62 -1.49
C TRP A 229 -19.61 -3.14 -1.37
N ILE A 230 -19.48 -3.64 -0.14
CA ILE A 230 -19.16 -5.04 0.14
C ILE A 230 -20.15 -5.56 1.19
N GLY A 231 -20.84 -6.66 0.91
CA GLY A 231 -21.76 -7.32 1.85
C GLY A 231 -23.21 -6.83 1.78
N TYR A 232 -23.96 -6.97 2.89
CA TYR A 232 -25.42 -6.81 2.95
C TYR A 232 -25.87 -5.64 3.83
N PRO A 233 -26.92 -4.90 3.40
CA PRO A 233 -27.63 -5.07 2.14
C PRO A 233 -26.76 -4.62 0.96
N GLU A 234 -27.04 -5.13 -0.23
CA GLU A 234 -26.37 -4.72 -1.45
C GLU A 234 -26.69 -3.27 -1.81
N MET A 235 -25.83 -2.68 -2.65
CA MET A 235 -26.00 -1.29 -3.05
C MET A 235 -27.20 -1.13 -3.98
N ARG A 236 -28.32 -0.65 -3.45
CA ARG A 236 -29.56 -0.42 -4.21
C ARG A 236 -29.53 0.88 -5.02
N ALA A 237 -30.50 1.02 -5.93
CA ALA A 237 -30.69 2.17 -6.82
C ALA A 237 -30.54 3.54 -6.15
N GLU A 238 -31.14 3.75 -4.97
CA GLU A 238 -31.06 5.04 -4.26
C GLU A 238 -29.61 5.40 -3.87
N MET A 239 -28.83 4.40 -3.45
CA MET A 239 -27.43 4.60 -3.10
C MET A 239 -26.57 4.81 -4.35
N VAL A 240 -26.84 4.08 -5.43
CA VAL A 240 -26.21 4.32 -6.75
C VAL A 240 -26.39 5.78 -7.16
N GLN A 241 -27.61 6.31 -7.09
CA GLN A 241 -27.90 7.71 -7.42
C GLN A 241 -27.18 8.69 -6.49
N THR A 242 -27.09 8.37 -5.20
CA THR A 242 -26.36 9.20 -4.24
C THR A 242 -24.86 9.26 -4.57
N VAL A 243 -24.24 8.11 -4.86
CA VAL A 243 -22.82 8.03 -5.25
C VAL A 243 -22.60 8.77 -6.57
N LEU A 244 -23.47 8.58 -7.57
CA LEU A 244 -23.38 9.25 -8.85
C LEU A 244 -23.51 10.78 -8.74
N ALA A 245 -24.45 11.25 -7.91
CA ALA A 245 -24.67 12.68 -7.70
C ALA A 245 -23.51 13.37 -6.98
N THR A 246 -22.87 12.66 -6.04
CA THR A 246 -21.78 13.21 -5.22
C THR A 246 -20.40 13.04 -5.88
N HIS A 247 -20.20 11.95 -6.62
CA HIS A 247 -18.93 11.57 -7.25
C HIS A 247 -19.12 11.07 -8.69
N PRO A 248 -19.56 11.94 -9.63
CA PRO A 248 -19.82 11.54 -11.03
C PRO A 248 -18.55 11.12 -11.80
N HIS A 249 -17.37 11.43 -11.27
CA HIS A 249 -16.07 11.16 -11.88
C HIS A 249 -15.28 10.05 -11.18
N LEU A 250 -15.97 9.10 -10.52
CA LEU A 250 -15.30 7.92 -9.98
C LEU A 250 -14.50 7.20 -11.08
N HIS A 251 -13.31 6.76 -10.70
CA HIS A 251 -12.43 5.93 -11.50
C HIS A 251 -12.60 4.45 -11.17
N GLY A 252 -12.93 4.11 -9.93
CA GLY A 252 -13.15 2.73 -9.49
C GLY A 252 -14.51 2.57 -8.85
N LEU A 253 -15.22 1.53 -9.26
CA LEU A 253 -16.46 1.10 -8.62
C LEU A 253 -16.42 -0.41 -8.38
N GLY A 254 -16.65 -0.83 -7.14
CA GLY A 254 -16.78 -2.23 -6.75
C GLY A 254 -18.10 -2.52 -6.09
N LEU A 255 -18.76 -3.59 -6.53
CA LEU A 255 -20.04 -4.08 -6.02
C LEU A 255 -19.85 -5.56 -5.70
N ILE A 256 -19.90 -5.90 -4.41
CA ILE A 256 -19.58 -7.23 -3.91
C ILE A 256 -20.68 -7.63 -2.93
N GLY A 257 -21.47 -8.65 -3.26
CA GLY A 257 -22.62 -9.08 -2.46
C GLY A 257 -23.18 -10.43 -2.95
N TRP A 258 -24.38 -10.81 -2.50
CA TRP A 258 -25.04 -12.00 -3.06
C TRP A 258 -25.74 -11.62 -4.35
N HIS A 259 -26.54 -10.57 -4.33
CA HIS A 259 -27.34 -10.16 -5.47
C HIS A 259 -26.73 -8.96 -6.19
N PHE A 260 -27.04 -8.82 -7.48
CA PHE A 260 -26.75 -7.60 -8.23
C PHE A 260 -27.94 -6.64 -8.18
N ASP A 261 -27.95 -5.74 -7.19
CA ASP A 261 -29.08 -4.83 -6.92
C ASP A 261 -28.86 -3.37 -7.38
N ALA A 262 -27.70 -3.09 -7.98
CA ALA A 262 -27.23 -1.75 -8.28
C ALA A 262 -27.84 -1.17 -9.57
N VAL A 263 -29.17 -1.05 -9.61
CA VAL A 263 -29.92 -0.50 -10.74
C VAL A 263 -29.42 0.91 -11.08
N GLY A 264 -29.12 1.15 -12.35
CA GLY A 264 -28.62 2.43 -12.85
C GLY A 264 -27.11 2.63 -12.71
N VAL A 265 -26.36 1.59 -12.32
CA VAL A 265 -24.88 1.61 -12.28
C VAL A 265 -24.29 1.91 -13.66
N SER A 266 -25.01 1.56 -14.72
CA SER A 266 -24.65 1.97 -16.08
C SER A 266 -24.35 3.46 -16.18
N ALA A 267 -24.99 4.36 -15.43
CA ALA A 267 -24.80 5.81 -15.55
C ALA A 267 -23.36 6.34 -15.30
N PHE A 268 -22.44 5.58 -14.70
CA PHE A 268 -21.03 6.00 -14.57
C PHE A 268 -20.31 6.01 -15.94
N ARG A 269 -19.52 7.07 -16.21
CA ARG A 269 -18.89 7.34 -17.53
C ARG A 269 -17.37 7.47 -17.53
N ASN A 270 -16.73 7.41 -16.36
CA ASN A 270 -15.30 7.66 -16.19
C ASN A 270 -14.56 6.50 -15.51
N LEU A 271 -15.18 5.33 -15.44
CA LEU A 271 -14.61 4.17 -14.77
C LEU A 271 -13.36 3.69 -15.52
N ARG A 272 -12.31 3.46 -14.75
CA ARG A 272 -11.05 2.81 -15.11
C ARG A 272 -10.97 1.40 -14.52
N LYS A 273 -11.58 1.19 -13.36
CA LYS A 273 -11.76 -0.10 -12.68
C LYS A 273 -13.24 -0.35 -12.43
N PHE A 274 -13.72 -1.54 -12.80
CA PHE A 274 -15.05 -2.01 -12.43
C PHE A 274 -14.95 -3.42 -11.84
N THR A 275 -15.50 -3.61 -10.64
CA THR A 275 -15.57 -4.89 -9.95
C THR A 275 -17.03 -5.22 -9.69
N LEU A 276 -17.48 -6.37 -10.19
CA LEU A 276 -18.77 -6.95 -9.83
C LEU A 276 -18.54 -8.38 -9.36
N ARG A 277 -18.96 -8.67 -8.12
CA ARG A 277 -19.05 -10.03 -7.59
C ARG A 277 -20.43 -10.20 -6.99
N ALA A 278 -21.23 -11.07 -7.59
CA ALA A 278 -22.57 -11.40 -7.12
C ALA A 278 -22.69 -12.91 -7.08
N GLU A 279 -22.98 -13.49 -5.92
CA GLU A 279 -23.19 -14.94 -5.81
C GLU A 279 -24.38 -15.42 -6.66
N ASP A 280 -25.34 -14.54 -6.94
CA ASP A 280 -26.57 -14.81 -7.67
C ASP A 280 -26.84 -13.77 -8.77
N ASP A 281 -27.52 -14.19 -9.83
CA ASP A 281 -27.93 -13.33 -10.95
C ASP A 281 -29.41 -12.91 -10.89
N ASP A 282 -30.11 -13.23 -9.81
CA ASP A 282 -31.52 -12.93 -9.55
C ASP A 282 -31.77 -11.58 -8.84
N GLY A 283 -30.74 -10.74 -8.75
CA GLY A 283 -30.83 -9.40 -8.15
C GLY A 283 -31.75 -8.44 -8.90
N PHE A 284 -32.00 -7.27 -8.31
CA PHE A 284 -32.91 -6.29 -8.91
C PHE A 284 -32.38 -5.64 -10.20
N ALA A 285 -31.07 -5.61 -10.41
CA ALA A 285 -30.45 -5.03 -11.60
C ALA A 285 -30.29 -6.07 -12.72
N ASP A 286 -30.65 -5.65 -13.94
CA ASP A 286 -30.47 -6.49 -15.12
C ASP A 286 -28.98 -6.72 -15.39
N MET A 287 -28.58 -7.98 -15.58
CA MET A 287 -27.21 -8.34 -15.97
C MET A 287 -26.76 -7.67 -17.29
N GLY A 288 -27.70 -7.25 -18.15
CA GLY A 288 -27.45 -6.39 -19.30
C GLY A 288 -26.86 -5.02 -18.95
N GLU A 289 -27.08 -4.51 -17.72
CA GLU A 289 -26.43 -3.30 -17.23
C GLU A 289 -24.90 -3.44 -17.20
N VAL A 290 -24.37 -4.64 -16.92
CA VAL A 290 -22.93 -4.89 -16.89
C VAL A 290 -22.30 -4.56 -18.24
N ARG A 291 -22.86 -5.09 -19.33
CA ARG A 291 -22.41 -4.76 -20.69
C ARG A 291 -22.53 -3.25 -20.95
N THR A 292 -23.62 -2.65 -20.52
CA THR A 292 -23.88 -1.22 -20.71
C THR A 292 -22.82 -0.36 -20.00
N VAL A 293 -22.42 -0.72 -18.77
CA VAL A 293 -21.28 -0.11 -18.05
C VAL A 293 -20.01 -0.23 -18.88
N LEU A 294 -19.69 -1.43 -19.40
CA LEU A 294 -18.48 -1.65 -20.20
C LEU A 294 -18.46 -0.76 -21.46
N ASP A 295 -19.58 -0.72 -22.20
CA ASP A 295 -19.68 0.04 -23.44
C ASP A 295 -19.62 1.55 -23.19
N GLN A 296 -20.24 2.03 -22.12
CA GLN A 296 -20.23 3.45 -21.76
C GLN A 296 -18.89 3.94 -21.23
N ASN A 297 -18.01 3.03 -20.80
CA ASN A 297 -16.67 3.32 -20.32
C ASN A 297 -15.59 2.78 -21.27
N ALA A 298 -15.91 2.51 -22.54
CA ALA A 298 -15.01 1.84 -23.49
C ALA A 298 -13.65 2.54 -23.67
N CYS A 299 -13.61 3.87 -23.56
CA CYS A 299 -12.40 4.66 -23.70
C CYS A 299 -11.55 4.72 -22.42
N THR A 300 -12.14 4.55 -21.24
CA THR A 300 -11.47 4.73 -19.94
C THR A 300 -11.21 3.43 -19.20
N LEU A 301 -12.05 2.42 -19.35
CA LEU A 301 -11.98 1.18 -18.57
C LEU A 301 -10.74 0.37 -18.96
N ARG A 302 -9.97 -0.05 -17.95
CA ARG A 302 -8.73 -0.81 -18.10
C ARG A 302 -8.66 -2.03 -17.19
N HIS A 303 -9.36 -2.01 -16.06
CA HIS A 303 -9.43 -3.12 -15.12
C HIS A 303 -10.88 -3.59 -14.95
N LEU A 304 -11.13 -4.86 -15.24
CA LEU A 304 -12.42 -5.51 -15.05
C LEU A 304 -12.25 -6.72 -14.12
N VAL A 305 -13.09 -6.79 -13.08
CA VAL A 305 -13.21 -7.96 -12.20
C VAL A 305 -14.66 -8.43 -12.24
N LEU A 306 -14.88 -9.66 -12.67
CA LEU A 306 -16.21 -10.29 -12.69
C LEU A 306 -16.14 -11.59 -11.92
N GLY A 307 -17.09 -11.79 -11.00
CA GLY A 307 -17.22 -13.06 -10.30
C GLY A 307 -18.67 -13.39 -9.97
N ALA A 308 -18.94 -14.69 -9.92
CA ALA A 308 -20.22 -15.21 -9.52
C ALA A 308 -20.05 -16.54 -8.78
N TYR A 309 -21.11 -17.15 -8.24
CA TYR A 309 -20.98 -18.41 -7.51
C TYR A 309 -20.98 -19.62 -8.47
N LEU A 310 -19.98 -20.50 -8.37
CA LEU A 310 -19.82 -21.66 -9.26
C LEU A 310 -21.00 -22.64 -9.25
N ALA A 311 -21.68 -22.79 -8.11
CA ALA A 311 -22.77 -23.76 -8.00
C ALA A 311 -23.99 -23.37 -8.82
N ARG A 312 -24.14 -22.08 -9.16
CA ARG A 312 -25.27 -21.56 -9.95
C ARG A 312 -24.91 -21.43 -11.41
N HIS A 313 -25.93 -21.54 -12.26
CA HIS A 313 -25.80 -21.28 -13.69
C HIS A 313 -25.82 -19.78 -13.92
N HIS A 314 -24.69 -19.21 -14.35
CA HIS A 314 -24.57 -17.82 -14.77
C HIS A 314 -23.73 -17.75 -16.05
N SER A 315 -23.81 -16.65 -16.79
CA SER A 315 -22.98 -16.44 -17.98
C SER A 315 -22.54 -14.99 -18.11
N TRP A 316 -21.26 -14.80 -18.44
CA TRP A 316 -20.71 -13.48 -18.78
C TRP A 316 -20.68 -13.21 -20.28
N ASP A 317 -21.25 -14.09 -21.12
CA ASP A 317 -21.16 -14.00 -22.58
C ASP A 317 -21.64 -12.63 -23.11
N SER A 318 -22.73 -12.12 -22.55
CA SER A 318 -23.28 -10.80 -22.93
C SER A 318 -22.28 -9.67 -22.64
N ALA A 319 -21.62 -9.69 -21.47
CA ALA A 319 -20.61 -8.71 -21.11
C ALA A 319 -19.41 -8.77 -22.05
N PHE A 320 -18.97 -9.99 -22.44
CA PHE A 320 -17.85 -10.20 -23.35
C PHE A 320 -18.15 -9.92 -24.83
N GLN A 321 -19.39 -9.56 -25.17
CA GLN A 321 -19.72 -8.96 -26.47
C GLN A 321 -19.33 -7.47 -26.55
N SER A 322 -18.99 -6.83 -25.42
CA SER A 322 -18.52 -5.46 -25.39
C SER A 322 -17.18 -5.31 -26.12
N VAL A 323 -17.05 -4.25 -26.92
CA VAL A 323 -15.79 -3.90 -27.58
C VAL A 323 -14.71 -3.46 -26.59
N THR A 324 -15.09 -3.14 -25.35
CA THR A 324 -14.20 -2.66 -24.29
C THR A 324 -13.19 -3.73 -23.86
N ILE A 325 -13.53 -5.02 -24.02
CA ILE A 325 -12.66 -6.15 -23.64
C ILE A 325 -11.28 -6.04 -24.27
N LYS A 326 -11.19 -5.58 -25.53
CA LYS A 326 -9.90 -5.44 -26.24
C LYS A 326 -9.00 -4.33 -25.66
N ASN A 327 -9.57 -3.39 -24.92
CA ASN A 327 -8.88 -2.23 -24.34
C ASN A 327 -8.43 -2.49 -22.89
N LEU A 328 -8.81 -3.63 -22.31
CA LEU A 328 -8.45 -3.98 -20.94
C LEU A 328 -6.94 -4.25 -20.83
N THR A 329 -6.36 -3.81 -19.72
CA THR A 329 -5.00 -4.21 -19.30
C THR A 329 -5.05 -5.23 -18.17
N HIS A 330 -6.15 -5.27 -17.40
CA HIS A 330 -6.34 -6.20 -16.30
C HIS A 330 -7.73 -6.83 -16.39
N LEU A 331 -7.79 -8.15 -16.37
CA LEU A 331 -9.02 -8.92 -16.36
C LEU A 331 -8.94 -10.02 -15.31
N ASP A 332 -9.87 -9.99 -14.37
CA ASP A 332 -10.00 -11.02 -13.34
C ASP A 332 -11.39 -11.67 -13.43
N LEU A 333 -11.42 -12.95 -13.80
CA LEU A 333 -12.60 -13.80 -13.74
C LEU A 333 -12.49 -14.70 -12.51
N VAL A 334 -13.41 -14.55 -11.57
CA VAL A 334 -13.28 -15.10 -10.21
C VAL A 334 -14.50 -15.91 -9.81
N ASP A 335 -14.27 -17.18 -9.44
CA ASP A 335 -15.31 -18.14 -9.02
C ASP A 335 -16.37 -18.40 -10.09
N THR A 336 -16.04 -18.17 -11.35
CA THR A 336 -17.05 -18.13 -12.41
C THR A 336 -16.94 -19.28 -13.39
N ARG A 337 -18.04 -19.57 -14.07
CA ARG A 337 -18.06 -20.44 -15.24
C ARG A 337 -17.56 -19.67 -16.45
N ILE A 338 -16.52 -20.19 -17.09
CA ILE A 338 -15.84 -19.55 -18.20
C ILE A 338 -16.20 -20.33 -19.46
N SER A 339 -17.04 -19.72 -20.31
CA SER A 339 -17.43 -20.28 -21.60
C SER A 339 -16.29 -20.16 -22.62
N HIS A 340 -16.38 -20.95 -23.70
CA HIS A 340 -15.46 -20.82 -24.82
C HIS A 340 -15.59 -19.44 -25.51
N VAL A 341 -16.78 -18.83 -25.49
CA VAL A 341 -17.05 -17.50 -26.07
C VAL A 341 -16.27 -16.43 -25.33
N VAL A 342 -16.32 -16.46 -24.00
CA VAL A 342 -15.55 -15.55 -23.13
C VAL A 342 -14.06 -15.68 -23.42
N LEU A 343 -13.54 -16.91 -23.44
CA LEU A 343 -12.10 -17.13 -23.66
C LEU A 343 -11.66 -16.70 -25.07
N ALA A 344 -12.45 -16.97 -26.10
CA ALA A 344 -12.17 -16.51 -27.46
C ALA A 344 -12.13 -14.98 -27.55
N ARG A 345 -12.95 -14.26 -26.79
CA ARG A 345 -12.92 -12.79 -26.72
C ARG A 345 -11.67 -12.28 -26.01
N ILE A 346 -11.23 -12.95 -24.95
CA ILE A 346 -9.96 -12.65 -24.26
C ILE A 346 -8.77 -12.81 -25.21
N ALA A 347 -8.80 -13.77 -26.13
CA ALA A 347 -7.73 -13.98 -27.12
C ALA A 347 -7.41 -12.75 -28.00
N HIS A 348 -8.38 -11.84 -28.15
CA HIS A 348 -8.23 -10.61 -28.93
C HIS A 348 -7.85 -9.39 -28.08
N ALA A 349 -7.64 -9.54 -26.77
CA ALA A 349 -7.23 -8.47 -25.87
C ALA A 349 -5.70 -8.32 -25.82
N HIS A 350 -5.09 -7.84 -26.91
CA HIS A 350 -3.62 -7.77 -27.04
C HIS A 350 -2.93 -6.84 -26.02
N SER A 351 -3.65 -5.88 -25.44
CA SER A 351 -3.14 -4.97 -24.40
C SER A 351 -3.20 -5.56 -22.99
N LEU A 352 -3.68 -6.79 -22.83
CA LEU A 352 -3.86 -7.40 -21.52
C LEU A 352 -2.50 -7.75 -20.91
N GLN A 353 -2.27 -7.20 -19.71
CA GLN A 353 -1.05 -7.37 -18.91
C GLN A 353 -1.29 -8.29 -17.71
N SER A 354 -2.51 -8.36 -17.20
CA SER A 354 -2.89 -9.24 -16.09
C SER A 354 -4.15 -10.02 -16.44
N LEU A 355 -4.08 -11.34 -16.30
CA LEU A 355 -5.20 -12.25 -16.49
C LEU A 355 -5.32 -13.21 -15.31
N THR A 356 -6.47 -13.18 -14.64
CA THR A 356 -6.87 -14.19 -13.66
C THR A 356 -8.04 -15.00 -14.21
N LEU A 357 -7.86 -16.31 -14.29
CA LEU A 357 -8.89 -17.29 -14.59
C LEU A 357 -9.05 -18.18 -13.35
N HIS A 358 -10.01 -17.84 -12.50
CA HIS A 358 -10.38 -18.60 -11.31
C HIS A 358 -11.81 -19.09 -11.43
N GLY A 359 -12.02 -20.41 -11.47
CA GLY A 359 -13.36 -20.99 -11.63
C GLY A 359 -13.36 -22.29 -12.41
N THR A 360 -14.32 -22.48 -13.30
CA THR A 360 -14.48 -23.73 -14.07
C THR A 360 -14.69 -23.43 -15.55
N PHE A 361 -14.07 -24.21 -16.44
CA PHE A 361 -14.37 -24.11 -17.88
C PHE A 361 -15.56 -25.00 -18.23
N GLU A 362 -16.50 -24.45 -19.00
CA GLU A 362 -17.61 -25.22 -19.55
C GLU A 362 -17.10 -26.26 -20.56
N GLU A 363 -16.08 -25.90 -21.35
CA GLU A 363 -15.47 -26.74 -22.37
C GLU A 363 -13.93 -26.72 -22.24
N PRO A 364 -13.34 -27.54 -21.36
CA PRO A 364 -11.89 -27.57 -21.09
C PRO A 364 -11.04 -27.86 -22.34
N VAL A 365 -11.55 -28.71 -23.23
CA VAL A 365 -10.89 -29.06 -24.49
C VAL A 365 -10.81 -27.86 -25.43
N ALA A 366 -11.91 -27.10 -25.56
CA ALA A 366 -11.93 -25.87 -26.37
C ALA A 366 -10.97 -24.82 -25.78
N ALA A 367 -10.92 -24.70 -24.45
CA ALA A 367 -9.95 -23.84 -23.79
C ALA A 367 -8.49 -24.23 -24.11
N GLY A 368 -8.19 -25.53 -24.08
CA GLY A 368 -6.88 -26.05 -24.49
C GLY A 368 -6.51 -25.70 -25.94
N VAL A 369 -7.48 -25.71 -26.86
CA VAL A 369 -7.24 -25.28 -28.25
C VAL A 369 -6.88 -23.79 -28.33
N VAL A 370 -7.56 -22.93 -27.57
CA VAL A 370 -7.25 -21.49 -27.54
C VAL A 370 -5.83 -21.24 -27.03
N PHE A 371 -5.41 -21.88 -25.94
CA PHE A 371 -4.03 -21.75 -25.45
C PHE A 371 -2.99 -22.29 -26.44
N ASN A 372 -3.27 -23.42 -27.11
CA ASN A 372 -2.38 -23.99 -28.13
C ASN A 372 -2.33 -23.19 -29.43
N SER A 373 -3.22 -22.22 -29.64
CA SER A 373 -3.17 -21.32 -30.78
C SER A 373 -2.10 -20.22 -30.66
N ASP A 374 -1.44 -20.13 -29.50
CA ASP A 374 -0.33 -19.21 -29.30
C ASP A 374 0.89 -19.62 -30.13
N HIS A 375 1.43 -18.66 -30.86
CA HIS A 375 2.61 -18.82 -31.69
C HIS A 375 3.61 -17.73 -31.35
N ILE A 376 4.90 -18.03 -31.49
CA ILE A 376 5.96 -17.04 -31.34
C ILE A 376 6.37 -16.58 -32.73
N LEU A 377 6.05 -15.34 -33.08
CA LEU A 377 6.42 -14.69 -34.34
C LEU A 377 7.38 -13.55 -34.03
N ASP A 378 8.55 -13.52 -34.68
CA ASP A 378 9.60 -12.52 -34.45
C ASP A 378 10.02 -12.36 -32.97
N GLY A 379 9.91 -13.43 -32.19
CA GLY A 379 10.24 -13.45 -30.76
C GLY A 379 9.15 -12.92 -29.84
N GLU A 380 7.96 -12.61 -30.37
CA GLU A 380 6.79 -12.17 -29.62
C GLU A 380 5.65 -13.20 -29.70
N HIS A 381 4.92 -13.35 -28.60
CA HIS A 381 3.73 -14.22 -28.56
C HIS A 381 2.55 -13.58 -29.28
N THR A 382 1.82 -14.35 -30.09
CA THR A 382 0.61 -13.86 -30.77
C THR A 382 -0.57 -13.72 -29.80
N PHE A 383 -0.65 -14.58 -28.79
CA PHE A 383 -1.69 -14.54 -27.77
C PHE A 383 -1.17 -13.83 -26.51
N LEU A 384 -1.81 -12.71 -26.16
CA LEU A 384 -1.45 -11.85 -25.01
C LEU A 384 0.06 -11.50 -24.95
N PRO A 385 0.61 -10.79 -25.95
CA PRO A 385 2.05 -10.48 -26.02
C PRO A 385 2.57 -9.71 -24.79
N GLN A 386 1.71 -8.92 -24.14
CA GLN A 386 2.08 -8.03 -23.03
C GLN A 386 1.84 -8.63 -21.64
N LEU A 387 1.58 -9.95 -21.54
CA LEU A 387 1.20 -10.58 -20.28
C LEU A 387 2.35 -10.55 -19.25
N GLU A 388 2.11 -9.85 -18.14
CA GLU A 388 3.01 -9.74 -16.99
C GLU A 388 2.53 -10.55 -15.78
N ALA A 389 1.23 -10.83 -15.70
CA ALA A 389 0.63 -11.56 -14.59
C ALA A 389 -0.40 -12.57 -15.07
N PHE A 390 -0.26 -13.80 -14.62
CA PHE A 390 -1.15 -14.89 -14.99
C PHE A 390 -1.49 -15.75 -13.78
N ARG A 391 -2.79 -15.81 -13.45
CA ARG A 391 -3.33 -16.74 -12.46
C ARG A 391 -4.31 -17.68 -13.14
N PHE A 392 -4.09 -18.98 -12.98
CA PHE A 392 -4.88 -20.04 -13.57
C PHE A 392 -5.20 -21.09 -12.50
N VAL A 393 -6.38 -20.97 -11.90
CA VAL A 393 -6.79 -21.79 -10.75
C VAL A 393 -8.17 -22.34 -11.06
N LEU A 394 -8.23 -23.61 -11.42
CA LEU A 394 -9.46 -24.26 -11.83
C LEU A 394 -10.02 -25.15 -10.73
N VAL A 395 -11.35 -25.17 -10.63
CA VAL A 395 -12.12 -26.05 -9.73
C VAL A 395 -12.74 -27.17 -10.56
N GLY A 396 -12.49 -28.43 -10.14
CA GLY A 396 -13.07 -29.62 -10.77
C GLY A 396 -12.41 -30.04 -12.09
N HIS A 397 -11.20 -29.55 -12.38
CA HIS A 397 -10.45 -29.85 -13.61
C HIS A 397 -9.08 -30.52 -13.34
N ASP A 398 -8.91 -31.13 -12.17
CA ASP A 398 -7.63 -31.68 -11.72
C ASP A 398 -7.13 -32.84 -12.61
N ASP A 399 -8.03 -33.50 -13.33
CA ASP A 399 -7.76 -34.60 -14.26
C ASP A 399 -7.47 -34.13 -15.70
N GLN A 400 -7.62 -32.84 -16.00
CA GLN A 400 -7.48 -32.27 -17.35
C GLN A 400 -6.02 -32.02 -17.74
N ALA A 401 -5.20 -33.08 -17.78
CA ALA A 401 -3.79 -32.99 -18.13
C ALA A 401 -3.54 -32.33 -19.50
N GLY A 402 -4.44 -32.52 -20.47
CA GLY A 402 -4.36 -31.88 -21.78
C GLY A 402 -4.44 -30.36 -21.72
N LEU A 403 -5.32 -29.82 -20.87
CA LEU A 403 -5.48 -28.39 -20.66
C LEU A 403 -4.24 -27.80 -19.99
N TYR A 404 -3.75 -28.43 -18.92
CA TYR A 404 -2.54 -27.95 -18.23
C TYR A 404 -1.30 -27.95 -19.13
N ARG A 405 -1.15 -28.95 -20.01
CA ARG A 405 -0.07 -28.96 -21.02
C ARG A 405 -0.19 -27.80 -22.01
N ALA A 406 -1.40 -27.47 -22.45
CA ALA A 406 -1.63 -26.33 -23.33
C ALA A 406 -1.27 -25.01 -22.63
N VAL A 407 -1.65 -24.85 -21.36
CA VAL A 407 -1.35 -23.68 -20.54
C VAL A 407 0.16 -23.54 -20.29
N THR A 408 0.87 -24.63 -19.93
CA THR A 408 2.32 -24.53 -19.71
C THR A 408 3.08 -24.29 -21.01
N GLN A 409 2.61 -24.82 -22.14
CA GLN A 409 3.16 -24.49 -23.46
C GLN A 409 2.95 -23.00 -23.82
N PHE A 410 1.77 -22.45 -23.53
CA PHE A 410 1.46 -21.03 -23.67
C PHE A 410 2.40 -20.14 -22.84
N LEU A 411 2.88 -20.61 -21.69
CA LEU A 411 3.74 -19.83 -20.79
C LEU A 411 5.23 -19.83 -21.16
N ARG A 412 5.68 -20.80 -21.96
CA ARG A 412 7.10 -20.91 -22.34
C ARG A 412 7.61 -19.64 -22.99
N HIS A 413 8.81 -19.22 -22.64
CA HIS A 413 9.51 -18.05 -23.18
C HIS A 413 8.83 -16.68 -22.99
N ARG A 414 7.86 -16.57 -22.07
CA ARG A 414 7.25 -15.26 -21.72
C ARG A 414 8.17 -14.41 -20.86
N LYS A 415 9.03 -13.64 -21.51
CA LYS A 415 10.06 -12.79 -20.87
C LYS A 415 9.50 -11.67 -19.98
N LEU A 416 8.25 -11.25 -20.20
CA LEU A 416 7.59 -10.20 -19.43
C LEU A 416 6.83 -10.74 -18.21
N LEU A 417 6.67 -12.07 -18.09
CA LEU A 417 5.88 -12.66 -17.04
C LEU A 417 6.58 -12.52 -15.69
N ARG A 418 5.96 -11.74 -14.79
CA ARG A 418 6.47 -11.42 -13.46
C ARG A 418 5.72 -12.13 -12.35
N ARG A 419 4.46 -12.50 -12.59
CA ARG A 419 3.57 -13.05 -11.57
C ARG A 419 2.85 -14.28 -12.12
N LEU A 420 3.01 -15.42 -11.47
CA LEU A 420 2.46 -16.69 -11.93
C LEU A 420 1.83 -17.47 -10.77
N ASP A 421 0.64 -18.00 -11.00
CA ASP A 421 -0.04 -18.93 -10.11
C ASP A 421 -0.82 -19.93 -10.96
N LEU A 422 -0.53 -21.23 -10.79
CA LEU A 422 -1.11 -22.30 -11.62
C LEU A 422 -2.02 -23.25 -10.84
N GLY A 423 -2.40 -22.90 -9.61
CA GLY A 423 -3.33 -23.68 -8.79
C GLY A 423 -2.97 -25.17 -8.73
N ASN A 424 -3.88 -26.02 -9.25
CA ASN A 424 -3.74 -27.48 -9.25
C ASN A 424 -2.93 -28.06 -10.43
N CYS A 425 -2.22 -27.24 -11.21
CA CYS A 425 -1.36 -27.75 -12.28
C CYS A 425 -0.34 -28.77 -11.75
N PRO A 426 -0.17 -29.94 -12.40
CA PRO A 426 0.82 -30.94 -12.01
C PRO A 426 2.22 -30.33 -11.89
N TRP A 427 2.89 -30.60 -10.76
CA TRP A 427 4.18 -29.99 -10.39
C TRP A 427 5.26 -30.17 -11.46
N GLU A 428 5.27 -31.31 -12.13
CA GLU A 428 6.21 -31.68 -13.18
C GLU A 428 6.09 -30.75 -14.39
N LEU A 429 4.86 -30.42 -14.79
CA LEU A 429 4.60 -29.48 -15.88
C LEU A 429 5.00 -28.05 -15.50
N VAL A 430 4.81 -27.68 -14.23
CA VAL A 430 5.21 -26.37 -13.71
C VAL A 430 6.74 -26.26 -13.69
N LEU A 431 7.42 -27.30 -13.17
CA LEU A 431 8.87 -27.34 -13.08
C LEU A 431 9.56 -27.19 -14.44
N ASP A 432 8.97 -27.77 -15.49
CA ASP A 432 9.49 -27.72 -16.85
C ASP A 432 9.44 -26.32 -17.50
N VAL A 433 8.57 -25.41 -17.04
CA VAL A 433 8.44 -24.06 -17.63
C VAL A 433 9.19 -22.97 -16.84
N LEU A 434 9.42 -23.18 -15.54
CA LEU A 434 10.07 -22.18 -14.67
C LEU A 434 11.41 -21.63 -15.18
N PRO A 435 12.32 -22.43 -15.77
CA PRO A 435 13.61 -21.92 -16.27
C PRO A 435 13.47 -20.84 -17.37
N ASP A 436 12.36 -20.82 -18.11
CA ASP A 436 12.11 -19.84 -19.17
C ASP A 436 11.61 -18.48 -18.64
N LEU A 437 11.19 -18.41 -17.38
CA LEU A 437 10.50 -17.26 -16.79
C LEU A 437 11.47 -16.38 -15.98
N ALA A 438 12.50 -15.86 -16.64
CA ALA A 438 13.59 -15.12 -15.99
C ALA A 438 13.15 -13.84 -15.23
N ALA A 439 12.01 -13.24 -15.61
CA ALA A 439 11.47 -12.04 -14.97
C ALA A 439 10.53 -12.34 -13.79
N LEU A 440 10.31 -13.62 -13.44
CA LEU A 440 9.39 -14.01 -12.39
C LEU A 440 9.82 -13.46 -11.02
N ARG A 441 8.89 -12.78 -10.34
CA ARG A 441 9.07 -12.18 -9.01
C ARG A 441 8.07 -12.72 -8.00
N VAL A 442 6.90 -13.17 -8.47
CA VAL A 442 5.83 -13.69 -7.63
C VAL A 442 5.40 -15.04 -8.16
N PHE A 443 5.38 -16.04 -7.28
CA PHE A 443 5.05 -17.40 -7.68
C PHE A 443 4.14 -18.09 -6.67
N GLY A 444 3.01 -18.63 -7.15
CA GLY A 444 2.12 -19.53 -6.43
C GLY A 444 2.21 -20.93 -7.03
N VAL A 445 2.42 -21.94 -6.18
CA VAL A 445 2.55 -23.32 -6.61
C VAL A 445 1.99 -24.31 -5.61
N ARG A 446 1.45 -25.41 -6.14
CA ARG A 446 1.06 -26.59 -5.38
C ARG A 446 1.99 -27.75 -5.70
N ILE A 447 2.58 -28.32 -4.66
CA ILE A 447 3.34 -29.58 -4.74
C ILE A 447 2.63 -30.58 -3.85
N ALA A 448 1.83 -31.48 -4.44
CA ALA A 448 0.98 -32.40 -3.68
C ALA A 448 1.76 -33.22 -2.63
N ASN A 449 2.94 -33.71 -3.02
CA ASN A 449 3.86 -34.47 -2.17
C ASN A 449 5.18 -33.69 -2.02
N LEU A 450 5.29 -32.88 -0.98
CA LEU A 450 6.47 -32.07 -0.73
C LEU A 450 7.57 -32.92 -0.08
N THR A 451 8.69 -33.06 -0.80
CA THR A 451 9.90 -33.73 -0.34
C THR A 451 11.10 -32.79 -0.32
N ALA A 452 12.17 -33.20 0.36
CA ALA A 452 13.49 -32.57 0.28
C ALA A 452 13.89 -32.20 -1.16
N GLN A 453 13.72 -33.17 -2.06
CA GLN A 453 14.17 -33.08 -3.45
C GLN A 453 13.27 -32.15 -4.25
N ALA A 454 11.95 -32.21 -4.04
CA ALA A 454 11.00 -31.32 -4.71
C ALA A 454 11.20 -29.86 -4.29
N ALA A 455 11.37 -29.60 -2.99
CA ALA A 455 11.66 -28.24 -2.49
C ALA A 455 12.99 -27.70 -3.04
N ALA A 456 14.04 -28.53 -3.08
CA ALA A 456 15.32 -28.14 -3.68
C ALA A 456 15.23 -27.92 -5.20
N ALA A 457 14.42 -28.71 -5.90
CA ALA A 457 14.18 -28.52 -7.34
C ALA A 457 13.44 -27.20 -7.60
N LEU A 458 12.42 -26.88 -6.81
CA LEU A 458 11.72 -25.59 -6.86
C LEU A 458 12.69 -24.43 -6.70
N VAL A 459 13.51 -24.44 -5.64
CA VAL A 459 14.46 -23.35 -5.35
C VAL A 459 15.49 -23.17 -6.47
N ARG A 460 15.92 -24.25 -7.14
CA ARG A 460 16.84 -24.15 -8.28
C ARG A 460 16.18 -23.65 -9.58
N ALA A 461 14.88 -23.89 -9.74
CA ALA A 461 14.17 -23.59 -10.98
C ALA A 461 13.66 -22.15 -11.05
N ILE A 462 13.36 -21.52 -9.90
CA ILE A 462 12.85 -20.14 -9.87
C ILE A 462 13.98 -19.09 -9.83
N PRO A 463 13.76 -17.88 -10.39
CA PRO A 463 14.79 -16.83 -10.40
C PRO A 463 15.18 -16.32 -9.00
N PRO A 464 16.41 -15.80 -8.82
CA PRO A 464 16.83 -15.22 -7.53
C PRO A 464 16.07 -13.92 -7.17
N ALA A 465 15.39 -13.30 -8.13
CA ALA A 465 14.63 -12.06 -7.97
C ALA A 465 13.22 -12.26 -7.36
N ILE A 466 12.86 -13.48 -6.96
CA ILE A 466 11.59 -13.78 -6.31
C ILE A 466 11.45 -12.95 -5.02
N SER A 467 10.34 -12.23 -4.93
CA SER A 467 9.96 -11.39 -3.79
C SER A 467 8.76 -11.92 -3.01
N ALA A 468 7.92 -12.75 -3.64
CA ALA A 468 6.79 -13.39 -3.00
C ALA A 468 6.61 -14.84 -3.49
N LEU A 469 6.42 -15.77 -2.55
CA LEU A 469 6.23 -17.19 -2.85
C LEU A 469 5.09 -17.78 -2.02
N HIS A 470 4.19 -18.51 -2.67
CA HIS A 470 3.18 -19.35 -2.02
C HIS A 470 3.41 -20.79 -2.43
N LEU A 471 3.61 -21.65 -1.43
CA LEU A 471 3.80 -23.08 -1.58
C LEU A 471 2.70 -23.80 -0.81
N SER A 472 1.80 -24.44 -1.54
CA SER A 472 0.79 -25.33 -0.98
C SER A 472 1.14 -26.80 -1.19
N THR A 473 0.77 -27.65 -0.23
CA THR A 473 0.96 -29.10 -0.29
C THR A 473 -0.20 -29.86 0.38
N LEU A 474 -0.40 -31.11 -0.02
CA LEU A 474 -1.30 -32.05 0.67
C LEU A 474 -0.53 -32.87 1.73
N VAL A 475 0.66 -33.34 1.36
CA VAL A 475 1.49 -34.23 2.18
C VAL A 475 2.92 -33.72 2.15
N SER A 476 3.58 -33.73 3.31
CA SER A 476 4.96 -33.30 3.44
C SER A 476 5.75 -34.37 4.20
N ASP A 477 6.96 -34.68 3.72
CA ASP A 477 7.86 -35.67 4.36
C ASP A 477 8.38 -35.24 5.74
N ARG A 478 8.28 -33.94 6.04
CA ARG A 478 8.71 -33.28 7.28
C ARG A 478 7.85 -32.03 7.55
N PRO A 479 7.92 -31.43 8.75
CA PRO A 479 7.26 -30.15 9.04
C PRO A 479 7.65 -29.02 8.07
N LEU A 480 6.69 -28.20 7.62
CA LEU A 480 6.93 -27.19 6.59
C LEU A 480 7.99 -26.15 6.97
N ASN A 481 8.09 -25.81 8.25
CA ASN A 481 9.06 -24.85 8.74
C ASN A 481 10.51 -25.33 8.61
N GLU A 482 10.75 -26.64 8.52
CA GLU A 482 12.10 -27.17 8.29
C GLU A 482 12.64 -26.87 6.89
N TYR A 483 11.77 -26.59 5.92
CA TYR A 483 12.17 -26.17 4.58
C TYR A 483 12.60 -24.70 4.48
N ALA A 484 12.31 -23.88 5.50
CA ALA A 484 12.50 -22.44 5.46
C ALA A 484 13.92 -22.04 5.03
N LYS A 485 14.95 -22.77 5.48
CA LYS A 485 16.36 -22.48 5.17
C LYS A 485 16.66 -22.55 3.68
N LEU A 486 15.94 -23.36 2.89
CA LEU A 486 16.15 -23.45 1.45
C LEU A 486 15.83 -22.13 0.74
N PHE A 487 14.88 -21.35 1.27
CA PHE A 487 14.46 -20.08 0.70
C PHE A 487 15.42 -18.92 1.03
N THR A 488 16.50 -19.15 1.79
CA THR A 488 17.58 -18.15 1.97
C THR A 488 18.28 -17.81 0.66
N ALA A 489 18.10 -18.62 -0.39
CA ALA A 489 18.55 -18.34 -1.74
C ALA A 489 17.92 -17.07 -2.35
N PHE A 490 16.82 -16.56 -1.79
CA PHE A 490 16.08 -15.41 -2.31
C PHE A 490 16.24 -14.19 -1.39
N PRO A 491 17.24 -13.32 -1.62
CA PRO A 491 17.49 -12.17 -0.75
C PRO A 491 16.39 -11.11 -0.80
N ALA A 492 15.53 -11.14 -1.83
CA ALA A 492 14.42 -10.21 -2.00
C ALA A 492 13.07 -10.74 -1.49
N LEU A 493 13.05 -11.95 -0.89
CA LEU A 493 11.81 -12.61 -0.46
C LEU A 493 11.21 -11.93 0.76
N ALA A 494 10.26 -11.02 0.50
CA ALA A 494 9.51 -10.27 1.51
C ALA A 494 8.25 -11.01 1.99
N PHE A 495 7.68 -11.89 1.15
CA PHE A 495 6.48 -12.66 1.47
C PHE A 495 6.67 -14.16 1.18
N LEU A 496 6.39 -15.01 2.16
CA LEU A 496 6.42 -16.46 2.02
C LEU A 496 5.16 -17.04 2.67
N HIS A 497 4.38 -17.79 1.92
CA HIS A 497 3.23 -18.52 2.43
C HIS A 497 3.47 -20.03 2.28
N LEU A 498 3.56 -20.72 3.41
CA LEU A 498 3.65 -22.17 3.49
C LEU A 498 2.31 -22.74 3.95
N GLN A 499 1.66 -23.53 3.11
CA GLN A 499 0.35 -24.09 3.39
C GLN A 499 0.36 -25.61 3.23
N ASN A 500 0.03 -26.32 4.30
CA ASN A 500 -0.44 -27.70 4.20
C ASN A 500 -1.96 -27.67 4.34
N THR A 501 -2.69 -28.19 3.35
CA THR A 501 -4.16 -28.12 3.31
C THR A 501 -4.84 -28.98 4.38
N SER A 502 -4.14 -29.95 4.98
CA SER A 502 -4.68 -30.77 6.07
C SER A 502 -4.46 -30.18 7.47
N MET A 503 -3.70 -29.09 7.56
CA MET A 503 -3.32 -28.47 8.82
C MET A 503 -4.15 -27.22 9.07
N HIS A 504 -4.71 -27.12 10.28
CA HIS A 504 -5.45 -25.95 10.74
C HIS A 504 -4.97 -25.52 12.11
N ARG A 505 -5.22 -24.25 12.44
CA ARG A 505 -4.95 -23.71 13.77
C ARG A 505 -5.63 -24.58 14.83
N PRO A 506 -4.95 -24.88 15.96
CA PRO A 506 -5.58 -25.57 17.08
C PRO A 506 -6.86 -24.85 17.52
N LYS A 507 -7.98 -25.58 17.59
CA LYS A 507 -9.28 -25.04 17.99
C LYS A 507 -9.65 -25.51 19.41
N PRO A 508 -10.18 -24.62 20.28
CA PRO A 508 -10.46 -24.92 21.68
C PRO A 508 -11.52 -26.01 21.88
N ASN A 509 -12.40 -26.24 20.89
CA ASN A 509 -13.47 -27.20 20.95
C ASN A 509 -13.04 -28.66 20.72
N LEU A 510 -11.78 -28.91 20.33
CA LEU A 510 -11.29 -30.25 19.95
C LEU A 510 -10.30 -30.87 20.93
N MET A 511 -9.87 -30.16 21.98
CA MET A 511 -8.82 -30.62 22.88
C MET A 511 -8.93 -29.99 24.28
N SER A 512 -8.19 -30.53 25.25
CA SER A 512 -8.12 -29.94 26.59
C SER A 512 -7.44 -28.57 26.55
N GLU A 513 -7.71 -27.69 27.53
CA GLU A 513 -7.09 -26.36 27.62
C GLU A 513 -5.55 -26.44 27.67
N LYS A 514 -5.01 -27.44 28.37
CA LYS A 514 -3.57 -27.68 28.45
C LYS A 514 -2.99 -28.09 27.09
N ASP A 515 -3.68 -28.98 26.37
CA ASP A 515 -3.24 -29.41 25.04
C ASP A 515 -3.35 -28.25 24.03
N LEU A 516 -4.41 -27.44 24.13
CA LEU A 516 -4.61 -26.25 23.30
C LEU A 516 -3.45 -25.27 23.46
N LEU A 517 -3.03 -24.99 24.70
CA LEU A 517 -1.91 -24.10 24.97
C LEU A 517 -0.62 -24.64 24.33
N VAL A 518 -0.32 -25.92 24.57
CA VAL A 518 0.89 -26.56 24.01
C VAL A 518 0.88 -26.57 22.48
N GLN A 519 -0.24 -26.92 21.85
CA GLN A 519 -0.36 -26.95 20.39
C GLN A 519 -0.29 -25.54 19.79
N THR A 520 -0.88 -24.55 20.45
CA THR A 520 -0.81 -23.13 20.03
C THR A 520 0.62 -22.61 20.13
N ASP A 521 1.35 -22.96 21.20
CA ASP A 521 2.75 -22.59 21.36
C ASP A 521 3.64 -23.25 20.29
N LEU A 522 3.42 -24.54 20.00
CA LEU A 522 4.13 -25.25 18.92
C LEU A 522 3.83 -24.66 17.54
N TRP A 523 2.57 -24.29 17.28
CA TRP A 523 2.14 -23.60 16.07
C TRP A 523 2.88 -22.27 15.89
N ALA A 524 2.84 -21.42 16.92
CA ALA A 524 3.49 -20.11 16.92
C ALA A 524 5.02 -20.23 16.83
N ALA A 525 5.62 -21.22 17.51
CA ALA A 525 7.05 -21.49 17.45
C ALA A 525 7.49 -21.94 16.04
N SER A 526 6.69 -22.79 15.40
CA SER A 526 6.96 -23.28 14.03
C SER A 526 6.93 -22.13 13.03
N ALA A 527 5.87 -21.30 13.05
CA ALA A 527 5.78 -20.11 12.21
C ALA A 527 6.95 -19.14 12.48
N ARG A 528 7.26 -18.85 13.75
CA ARG A 528 8.36 -17.96 14.13
C ARG A 528 9.71 -18.49 13.68
N SER A 529 9.92 -19.81 13.69
CA SER A 529 11.16 -20.43 13.22
C SER A 529 11.44 -20.15 11.74
N VAL A 530 10.39 -20.03 10.90
CA VAL A 530 10.53 -19.63 9.49
C VAL A 530 11.00 -18.19 9.39
N ALA A 531 10.34 -17.27 10.09
CA ALA A 531 10.70 -15.85 10.09
C ALA A 531 12.09 -15.58 10.70
N THR A 532 12.55 -16.41 11.63
CA THR A 532 13.93 -16.40 12.14
C THR A 532 14.93 -16.90 11.11
N ALA A 533 14.59 -17.95 10.36
CA ALA A 533 15.46 -18.50 9.31
C ALA A 533 15.60 -17.58 8.09
N LEU A 534 14.63 -16.69 7.86
CA LEU A 534 14.56 -15.79 6.71
C LEU A 534 14.52 -14.32 7.15
N PRO A 535 15.68 -13.64 7.32
CA PRO A 535 15.74 -12.27 7.82
C PRO A 535 15.06 -11.23 6.92
N ALA A 536 15.00 -11.48 5.61
CA ALA A 536 14.39 -10.59 4.62
C ALA A 536 12.84 -10.62 4.63
N LEU A 537 12.24 -11.55 5.38
CA LEU A 537 10.81 -11.73 5.40
C LEU A 537 10.11 -10.63 6.21
N ASP A 538 9.18 -9.92 5.57
CA ASP A 538 8.26 -8.96 6.19
C ASP A 538 6.92 -9.62 6.56
N PHE A 539 6.51 -10.64 5.79
CA PHE A 539 5.22 -11.31 5.94
C PHE A 539 5.33 -12.83 5.81
N LEU A 540 4.61 -13.52 6.69
CA LEU A 540 4.53 -14.97 6.70
C LEU A 540 3.07 -15.42 6.58
N GLY A 541 2.77 -16.17 5.52
CA GLY A 541 1.59 -17.02 5.47
C GLY A 541 1.90 -18.39 6.07
N TRP A 542 1.07 -18.88 7.00
CA TRP A 542 1.28 -20.15 7.67
C TRP A 542 -0.04 -20.90 7.80
N HIS A 543 -0.21 -21.94 6.98
CA HIS A 543 -1.41 -22.78 6.93
C HIS A 543 -2.72 -21.97 6.81
N GLY A 544 -2.73 -20.95 5.95
CA GLY A 544 -3.89 -20.07 5.72
C GLY A 544 -3.96 -18.84 6.63
N GLU A 545 -3.18 -18.79 7.72
CA GLU A 545 -3.06 -17.60 8.58
C GLU A 545 -1.98 -16.65 8.04
N HIS A 546 -2.10 -15.36 8.33
CA HIS A 546 -1.12 -14.35 7.90
C HIS A 546 -0.55 -13.60 9.09
N TYR A 547 0.76 -13.38 9.05
CA TYR A 547 1.50 -12.69 10.09
C TYR A 547 2.38 -11.60 9.49
N VAL A 548 2.49 -10.48 10.19
CA VAL A 548 3.58 -9.54 10.01
C VAL A 548 4.75 -9.97 10.87
N VAL A 549 5.95 -9.96 10.28
CA VAL A 549 7.20 -10.20 10.98
C VAL A 549 7.70 -8.90 11.59
N VAL A 550 7.75 -8.83 12.91
CA VAL A 550 8.29 -7.69 13.65
C VAL A 550 9.61 -8.09 14.27
N ARG A 551 10.68 -7.35 13.94
CA ARG A 551 12.02 -7.60 14.48
C ARG A 551 12.39 -6.51 15.45
N THR A 552 12.93 -6.89 16.61
CA THR A 552 13.43 -5.94 17.61
C THR A 552 14.93 -5.76 17.49
N THR A 553 15.48 -4.75 18.18
CA THR A 553 16.93 -4.49 18.24
C THR A 553 17.73 -5.65 18.79
N ASP A 554 17.09 -6.50 19.61
CA ASP A 554 17.75 -7.63 20.29
C ASP A 554 17.74 -8.89 19.41
N ALA A 555 17.51 -8.72 18.10
CA ALA A 555 17.34 -9.78 17.11
C ALA A 555 16.18 -10.76 17.43
N SER A 556 15.26 -10.38 18.33
CA SER A 556 14.07 -11.18 18.59
C SER A 556 13.05 -10.99 17.47
N VAL A 557 12.38 -12.09 17.11
CA VAL A 557 11.36 -12.12 16.07
C VAL A 557 10.00 -12.32 16.73
N GLU A 558 9.11 -11.36 16.52
CA GLU A 558 7.71 -11.43 16.91
C GLU A 558 6.82 -11.56 15.67
N LEU A 559 5.78 -12.37 15.77
CA LEU A 559 4.75 -12.47 14.74
C LEU A 559 3.50 -11.77 15.23
N LYS A 560 3.05 -10.77 14.48
CA LYS A 560 1.78 -10.08 14.73
C LYS A 560 0.75 -10.60 13.75
N GLU A 561 -0.28 -11.22 14.29
CA GLU A 561 -1.36 -11.78 13.51
C GLU A 561 -2.06 -10.66 12.73
N LEU A 562 -2.25 -10.91 11.43
CA LEU A 562 -3.07 -10.10 10.58
C LEU A 562 -4.49 -10.64 10.63
N PRO A 563 -5.50 -9.78 10.59
CA PRO A 563 -6.86 -10.24 10.82
C PRO A 563 -7.28 -11.26 9.73
N CYS A 564 -7.84 -12.39 10.20
CA CYS A 564 -8.23 -13.53 9.37
C CYS A 564 -9.32 -13.18 8.34
N ARG A 565 -9.46 -14.02 7.30
CA ARG A 565 -10.54 -13.94 6.30
C ARG A 565 -11.91 -14.06 6.98
N ARG A 566 -12.90 -13.34 6.46
CA ARG A 566 -14.32 -13.59 6.74
C ARG A 566 -15.00 -14.03 5.43
N HIS A 567 -16.11 -14.75 5.56
CA HIS A 567 -16.79 -15.45 4.45
C HIS A 567 -17.17 -14.55 3.25
N LEU A 568 -17.32 -13.25 3.47
CA LEU A 568 -17.70 -12.24 2.46
C LEU A 568 -16.64 -11.13 2.30
N ASP A 569 -15.48 -11.31 2.93
CA ASP A 569 -14.40 -10.34 2.93
C ASP A 569 -13.63 -10.47 1.62
N CYS A 570 -13.84 -9.54 0.69
CA CYS A 570 -12.81 -9.21 -0.29
C CYS A 570 -11.68 -8.50 0.48
N GLY A 571 -10.83 -9.29 1.15
CA GLY A 571 -9.66 -8.84 1.87
C GLY A 571 -9.90 -7.70 2.87
N LYS A 572 -9.75 -8.02 4.16
CA LYS A 572 -9.00 -7.10 5.04
C LYS A 572 -7.70 -6.83 4.31
N GLY A 573 -7.60 -5.63 3.72
CA GLY A 573 -6.50 -5.19 2.91
C GLY A 573 -5.25 -5.14 3.78
N VAL A 574 -4.67 -6.30 4.04
CA VAL A 574 -3.31 -6.36 4.50
C VAL A 574 -2.50 -5.89 3.31
N ASP A 575 -2.15 -4.61 3.34
CA ASP A 575 -1.12 -4.08 2.48
C ASP A 575 0.18 -4.81 2.85
N LEU A 576 0.46 -5.87 2.10
CA LEU A 576 1.67 -6.69 2.18
C LEU A 576 2.89 -5.95 1.58
N GLY A 577 2.80 -4.63 1.41
CA GLY A 577 3.80 -3.82 0.73
C GLY A 577 3.55 -3.70 -0.76
N GLY A 578 4.61 -3.90 -1.54
CA GLY A 578 4.59 -3.65 -2.98
C GLY A 578 3.53 -4.46 -3.73
N GLU A 579 3.19 -3.97 -4.94
CA GLU A 579 2.21 -4.57 -5.84
C GLU A 579 2.42 -6.08 -6.09
N ASP A 580 3.68 -6.54 -6.04
CA ASP A 580 4.08 -7.94 -6.23
C ASP A 580 3.56 -8.82 -5.06
N ALA A 581 3.74 -8.42 -3.80
CA ALA A 581 3.26 -9.19 -2.64
C ALA A 581 1.73 -9.15 -2.51
N ALA A 582 1.14 -7.98 -2.77
CA ALA A 582 -0.31 -7.81 -2.75
C ALA A 582 -1.02 -8.66 -3.82
N TRP A 583 -0.39 -8.96 -4.96
CA TRP A 583 -1.00 -9.77 -6.02
C TRP A 583 -1.20 -11.24 -5.62
N LEU A 584 -0.23 -11.84 -4.94
CA LEU A 584 -0.30 -13.25 -4.54
C LEU A 584 -1.42 -13.50 -3.54
N GLU A 585 -1.61 -12.55 -2.63
CA GLU A 585 -2.67 -12.53 -1.63
C GLU A 585 -3.76 -11.53 -1.98
N ARG A 586 -4.04 -11.29 -3.27
CA ARG A 586 -5.30 -10.62 -3.66
C ARG A 586 -6.45 -11.53 -3.23
N LYS A 587 -6.86 -11.34 -1.98
CA LYS A 587 -7.98 -11.99 -1.27
C LYS A 587 -9.34 -11.54 -1.82
N ASP A 588 -9.33 -10.70 -2.87
CA ASP A 588 -10.42 -10.44 -3.80
C ASP A 588 -10.85 -11.72 -4.56
N VAL A 589 -10.00 -12.76 -4.52
CA VAL A 589 -10.24 -14.14 -4.96
C VAL A 589 -10.36 -15.02 -3.69
N PRO A 590 -11.56 -15.53 -3.35
CA PRO A 590 -11.71 -16.52 -2.31
C PRO A 590 -10.90 -17.75 -2.70
N MET A 591 -9.93 -18.11 -1.87
CA MET A 591 -9.71 -19.53 -1.65
C MET A 591 -10.55 -19.85 -0.43
N ASP A 592 -11.44 -20.82 -0.58
CA ASP A 592 -12.04 -21.66 0.47
C ASP A 592 -13.47 -21.95 0.03
N TYR A 593 -13.57 -22.87 -0.92
CA TYR A 593 -14.67 -23.82 -0.84
C TYR A 593 -14.33 -24.68 0.38
N GLU A 594 -15.00 -24.44 1.51
CA GLU A 594 -15.35 -25.59 2.33
C GLU A 594 -16.22 -26.45 1.42
N LEU A 595 -15.60 -27.43 0.76
CA LEU A 595 -16.34 -28.59 0.29
C LEU A 595 -17.18 -29.02 1.51
N PRO A 596 -18.51 -29.15 1.39
CA PRO A 596 -19.28 -29.72 2.47
C PRO A 596 -18.56 -31.01 2.84
N VAL A 597 -18.16 -31.12 4.10
CA VAL A 597 -17.67 -32.38 4.64
C VAL A 597 -18.79 -33.35 4.34
N GLU A 598 -18.58 -34.28 3.41
CA GLU A 598 -19.52 -35.38 3.20
C GLU A 598 -19.65 -36.05 4.56
N SER A 599 -20.80 -35.82 5.20
CA SER A 599 -21.16 -36.35 6.50
C SER A 599 -21.51 -37.81 6.41
#